data_AF-A0A392TAD1-F1
#
_entry.id   AF-A0A392TAD1-F1
#
_cell.length_a   1.000
_cell.length_b   1.000
_cell.length_c   1.000
_cell.angle_alpha   90.00
_cell.angle_beta   90.00
_cell.angle_gamma   90.00
#
_symmetry.space_group_name_H-M   'P 1'
#
loop_
_entity.id
_entity.type
_entity.pdbx_description
1 polymer ?
#
loop_
_entity_poly.entity_id
_entity_poly.type
_entity_poly.pdbx_seq_one_letter_code
_entity_poly.pdbx_strand_id
1 'polypeptide(L)' 'MWNMTENKTMTLSAHDGLIAALAVSTVNGLVASASHDKFVKLWK' A
#
# COMPACT_ATOMS: atom_id res chain seq x y z
N MET A 1 4.46 4.35 -1.61
CA MET A 1 4.06 5.31 -0.55
C MET A 1 4.45 6.70 -0.99
N TRP A 2 3.57 7.69 -0.88
CA TRP A 2 3.88 9.09 -1.21
C TRP A 2 3.88 9.92 0.08
N ASN A 3 4.99 10.62 0.33
CA ASN A 3 5.09 11.60 1.40
C ASN A 3 4.81 12.98 0.82
N MET A 4 3.61 13.53 1.07
CA MET A 4 3.21 14.86 0.61
C MET A 4 4.06 15.98 1.23
N THR A 5 4.47 15.80 2.48
CA THR A 5 5.24 16.79 3.26
C THR A 5 6.63 17.01 2.66
N GLU A 6 7.27 15.93 2.19
CA GLU A 6 8.61 15.97 1.59
C GLU A 6 8.57 15.89 0.06
N ASN A 7 7.36 15.86 -0.53
CA ASN A 7 7.09 15.60 -1.94
C ASN A 7 7.89 14.40 -2.50
N LYS A 8 8.02 13.33 -1.72
CA LYS A 8 8.88 12.19 -2.01
C LYS A 8 8.04 10.95 -2.28
N THR A 9 8.32 10.30 -3.40
CA THR A 9 7.67 9.04 -3.77
C THR A 9 8.60 7.89 -3.45
N MET A 10 8.07 6.88 -2.76
CA MET A 10 8.77 5.64 -2.46
C MET A 10 8.08 4.49 -3.18
N THR A 11 8.82 3.82 -4.04
CA THR A 11 8.41 2.58 -4.68
C THR A 11 8.78 1.44 -3.76
N LEU A 12 7.78 0.72 -3.25
CA LEU A 12 7.98 -0.43 -2.41
C LEU A 12 7.47 -1.66 -3.16
N SER A 13 8.33 -2.66 -3.31
CA SER A 13 7.95 -3.96 -3.86
C SER A 13 7.04 -4.67 -2.85
N ALA A 14 5.76 -4.31 -2.89
CA ALA A 14 4.75 -4.84 -1.98
C ALA A 14 4.38 -6.28 -2.35
N HIS A 15 4.21 -6.59 -3.63
CA HIS A 15 3.70 -7.87 -4.08
C HIS A 15 4.41 -8.31 -5.36
N ASP A 16 4.60 -9.62 -5.51
CA ASP A 16 5.18 -10.20 -6.73
C ASP A 16 4.13 -10.38 -7.84
N GLY A 17 2.84 -10.25 -7.48
CA GLY A 17 1.70 -10.28 -8.38
C GLY A 17 1.04 -8.92 -8.56
N LEU A 18 0.13 -8.84 -9.54
CA LEU A 18 -0.69 -7.65 -9.76
C LEU A 18 -1.55 -7.34 -8.53
N ILE A 19 -1.43 -6.12 -8.04
CA ILE A 19 -2.28 -5.58 -6.98
C ILE A 19 -3.67 -5.40 -7.56
N ALA A 20 -4.64 -6.12 -7.02
CA ALA A 20 -6.03 -6.10 -7.47
C ALA A 20 -6.83 -4.98 -6.78
N ALA A 21 -6.46 -4.65 -5.54
CA ALA A 21 -7.16 -3.64 -4.75
C ALA A 21 -6.24 -2.96 -3.74
N LEU A 22 -6.57 -1.69 -3.46
CA LEU A 22 -5.93 -0.87 -2.42
C LEU A 22 -7.04 -0.22 -1.59
N ALA A 23 -6.89 -0.23 -0.28
CA ALA A 23 -7.80 0.42 0.66
C ALA A 23 -7.00 1.23 1.68
N VAL A 24 -7.53 2.39 2.08
CA VAL A 24 -6.91 3.27 3.06
C VAL A 24 -7.92 3.56 4.17
N SER A 25 -7.51 3.36 5.42
CA SER A 25 -8.27 3.79 6.58
C SER A 25 -7.77 5.16 7.04
N THR A 26 -8.63 6.16 6.95
CA THR A 26 -8.36 7.53 7.42
C THR A 26 -8.42 7.65 8.95
N VAL A 27 -9.05 6.70 9.64
CA VAL A 27 -9.18 6.68 11.11
C VAL A 27 -7.88 6.22 11.77
N ASN A 28 -7.18 5.26 11.15
CA ASN A 28 -6.02 4.59 11.73
C ASN A 28 -4.71 4.94 10.99
N GLY A 29 -4.80 5.65 9.87
CA GLY A 29 -3.68 5.90 8.96
C GLY A 29 -3.13 4.62 8.33
N LEU A 30 -3.98 3.60 8.17
CA LEU A 30 -3.55 2.28 7.73
C LEU A 30 -3.85 2.07 6.24
N VAL A 31 -2.92 1.48 5.51
CA VAL A 31 -3.10 1.11 4.10
C VAL A 31 -3.11 -0.41 3.97
N ALA A 32 -4.08 -0.95 3.26
CA ALA A 32 -4.15 -2.37 2.91
C ALA A 32 -3.99 -2.54 1.40
N SER A 33 -3.15 -3.48 0.99
CA SER A 33 -2.96 -3.89 -0.40
C SER A 33 -3.28 -5.36 -0.57
N ALA A 34 -4.14 -5.68 -1.53
CA ALA A 34 -4.52 -7.05 -1.88
C ALA A 34 -3.99 -7.39 -3.27
N SER A 35 -3.31 -8.53 -3.38
CA SER A 35 -2.69 -8.97 -4.62
C SER A 35 -3.09 -10.39 -5.01
N HIS A 36 -2.94 -10.69 -6.30
CA HIS A 36 -3.09 -12.03 -6.85
C HIS A 36 -2.01 -13.01 -6.39
N ASP A 37 -0.98 -12.54 -5.67
CA ASP A 37 -0.03 -13.42 -4.98
C ASP A 37 -0.62 -14.16 -3.77
N LYS A 38 -1.93 -14.01 -3.53
CA LYS A 38 -2.72 -14.59 -2.44
C LYS A 38 -2.42 -13.99 -1.06
N PHE A 39 -1.72 -12.86 -1.02
CA PHE A 39 -1.44 -12.14 0.22
C PHE A 39 -2.15 -10.78 0.24
N VAL A 40 -2.53 -10.39 1.46
CA VAL A 40 -2.92 -9.02 1.80
C VAL A 40 -1.84 -8.47 2.72
N LYS A 41 -1.26 -7.32 2.36
CA LYS A 41 -0.26 -6.64 3.19
C LYS A 41 -0.85 -5.37 3.78
N LEU A 42 -0.59 -5.16 5.07
CA LEU A 42 -0.99 -3.97 5.80
C LEU A 42 0.24 -3.12 6.07
N TRP A 43 0.09 -1.80 5.88
CA TRP A 43 1.15 -0.82 6.00
C TRP A 43 0.68 0.33 6.90
N LYS A 44 1.62 0.90 7.65
CA LYS A 44 1.41 2.08 8.50
C LYS A 44 2.48 3.12 8.17
#